data_AF-A0A919JCZ5-F1
#
_entry.id   AF-A0A919JCZ5-F1
#
_cell.length_a   1.000
_cell.length_b   1.000
_cell.length_c   1.000
_cell.angle_alpha   90.00
_cell.angle_beta   90.00
_cell.angle_gamma   90.00
#
_symmetry.space_group_name_H-M   'P 1'
#
loop_
_entity.id
_entity.type
_entity.pdbx_description
1 polymer ?
#
loop_
_entity_poly.entity_id
_entity_poly.type
_entity_poly.pdbx_seq_one_letter_code
_entity_poly.pdbx_strand_id
1 'polypeptide(L)'
;MNGAGPGHPRLRWLAVAADLLALASAVLGVLAWLRNRGGFALLLVTGGAALLLGSIALVAGAPARRRFAAALAVLAVVAGGGVAGVAVDRLVRPRDAAVDPATLRFRFDPVLETVPFCRDYPGTGRIPDGYQLLMFDRPTADPAADLWLDGPAERTDRGWVFRNVQLGDEPTPADPDRNRGLQVELFARLVAAETAEVLTPRSNITVVNDPGGQWKVRALPGRRADTLRVTLNADRGACAPG
;
A
#
# COMPACT_ATOMS: atom_id res chain seq x y z
N MET A 1 -62.75 -25.84 17.12
CA MET A 1 -61.86 -26.98 16.84
C MET A 1 -61.30 -26.79 15.45
N ASN A 2 -59.98 -26.57 15.31
CA ASN A 2 -59.24 -26.69 14.05
C ASN A 2 -57.89 -27.31 14.42
N GLY A 3 -57.73 -28.60 14.11
CA GLY A 3 -56.56 -29.38 14.45
C GLY A 3 -55.36 -28.97 13.59
N ALA A 4 -54.28 -28.57 14.24
CA ALA A 4 -52.98 -28.44 13.59
C ALA A 4 -52.47 -29.84 13.23
N GLY A 5 -52.50 -30.18 11.93
CA GLY A 5 -52.00 -31.45 11.43
C GLY A 5 -50.50 -31.64 11.73
N PRO A 6 -50.05 -32.89 11.96
CA PRO A 6 -48.66 -33.18 12.30
C PRO A 6 -47.74 -32.75 11.15
N GLY A 7 -46.88 -31.77 11.43
CA GLY A 7 -45.96 -31.19 10.46
C GLY A 7 -45.06 -32.26 9.83
N HIS A 8 -45.09 -32.36 8.51
CA HIS A 8 -44.34 -33.34 7.75
C HIS A 8 -42.82 -33.26 8.05
N PRO A 9 -42.18 -34.35 8.53
CA PRO A 9 -40.78 -34.36 8.94
C PRO A 9 -39.81 -34.03 7.81
N ARG A 10 -40.22 -34.22 6.55
CA ARG A 10 -39.42 -33.90 5.36
C ARG A 10 -39.14 -32.40 5.20
N LEU A 11 -40.04 -31.53 5.66
CA LEU A 11 -39.85 -30.08 5.57
C LEU A 11 -38.83 -29.55 6.59
N ARG A 12 -38.59 -30.27 7.69
CA ARG A 12 -37.59 -29.89 8.70
C ARG A 12 -36.16 -30.12 8.19
N TRP A 13 -35.92 -31.21 7.47
CA TRP A 13 -34.59 -31.53 6.92
C TRP A 13 -34.15 -30.56 5.83
N LEU A 14 -35.07 -30.09 4.99
CA LEU A 14 -34.76 -29.09 3.96
C LEU A 14 -34.35 -27.74 4.56
N ALA A 15 -34.98 -27.33 5.67
CA ALA A 15 -34.61 -26.10 6.36
C ALA A 15 -33.18 -26.19 6.95
N VAL A 16 -32.83 -27.31 7.59
CA VAL A 16 -31.50 -27.52 8.16
C VAL A 16 -30.42 -27.55 7.06
N ALA A 17 -30.71 -28.20 5.93
CA ALA A 17 -29.78 -28.24 4.79
C ALA A 17 -29.50 -26.84 4.22
N ALA A 18 -30.53 -26.00 4.12
CA ALA A 18 -30.37 -24.62 3.66
C ALA A 18 -29.52 -23.77 4.62
N ASP A 19 -29.72 -23.91 5.93
CA ASP A 19 -28.95 -23.20 6.95
C ASP A 19 -27.45 -23.59 6.93
N LEU A 20 -27.16 -24.88 6.75
CA LEU A 20 -25.79 -25.38 6.64
C LEU A 20 -25.10 -24.87 5.36
N LEU A 21 -25.82 -24.81 4.24
CA LEU A 21 -25.27 -24.30 2.97
C LEU A 21 -24.93 -22.80 3.07
N ALA A 22 -25.78 -22.02 3.75
CA ALA A 22 -25.55 -20.60 3.98
C ALA A 22 -24.31 -20.37 4.86
N LEU A 23 -24.17 -21.14 5.95
CA LEU A 23 -22.99 -21.11 6.81
C LEU A 23 -21.71 -21.49 6.06
N ALA A 24 -21.73 -22.57 5.28
CA ALA A 24 -20.58 -22.99 4.49
C ALA A 24 -20.15 -21.92 3.48
N SER A 25 -21.13 -21.28 2.81
CA SER A 25 -20.86 -20.21 1.84
C SER A 25 -20.25 -18.97 2.51
N ALA A 26 -20.74 -18.60 3.70
CA ALA A 26 -20.18 -17.48 4.47
C ALA A 26 -18.73 -17.75 4.91
N VAL A 27 -18.46 -18.97 5.41
CA VAL A 27 -17.11 -19.37 5.83
C VAL A 27 -16.14 -19.38 4.63
N LEU A 28 -16.55 -19.91 3.49
CA LEU A 28 -15.74 -19.89 2.28
C LEU A 28 -15.48 -18.47 1.76
N GLY A 29 -16.47 -17.57 1.86
CA GLY A 29 -16.29 -16.15 1.53
C GLY A 29 -15.24 -15.46 2.42
N VAL A 30 -15.26 -15.73 3.73
CA VAL A 30 -14.26 -15.20 4.67
C VAL A 30 -12.88 -15.78 4.38
N LEU A 31 -12.76 -17.07 4.14
CA LEU A 31 -11.48 -17.72 3.82
C LEU A 31 -10.90 -17.23 2.48
N ALA A 32 -11.74 -17.03 1.47
CA ALA A 32 -11.34 -16.45 0.19
C ALA A 32 -10.87 -15.01 0.32
N TRP A 33 -11.55 -14.20 1.15
CA TRP A 33 -11.15 -12.82 1.46
C TRP A 33 -9.81 -12.77 2.20
N LEU A 34 -9.61 -13.63 3.21
CA LEU A 34 -8.34 -13.72 3.94
C LEU A 34 -7.18 -14.12 3.01
N ARG A 35 -7.45 -15.00 2.04
CA ARG A 35 -6.44 -15.49 1.09
C ARG A 35 -6.12 -14.48 -0.02
N ASN A 36 -7.06 -13.60 -0.39
CA ASN A 36 -6.91 -12.69 -1.53
C ASN A 36 -7.16 -11.23 -1.10
N ARG A 37 -6.18 -10.62 -0.43
CA ARG A 37 -6.17 -9.22 0.02
C ARG A 37 -6.12 -8.21 -1.15
N GLY A 38 -7.10 -8.26 -2.04
CA GLY A 38 -7.25 -7.36 -3.20
C GLY A 38 -8.60 -7.44 -3.94
N GLY A 39 -9.53 -8.31 -3.53
CA GLY A 39 -10.78 -8.55 -4.27
C GLY A 39 -11.99 -7.75 -3.77
N PHE A 40 -12.04 -6.43 -4.01
CA PHE A 40 -13.23 -5.60 -3.71
C PHE A 40 -14.49 -6.06 -4.46
N ALA A 41 -14.32 -6.71 -5.62
CA ALA A 41 -15.40 -7.23 -6.45
C ALA A 41 -16.17 -8.39 -5.81
N LEU A 42 -15.54 -9.19 -4.93
CA LEU A 42 -16.21 -10.33 -4.30
C LEU A 42 -17.20 -9.90 -3.22
N LEU A 43 -16.90 -8.80 -2.51
CA LEU A 43 -17.74 -8.21 -1.46
C LEU A 43 -19.10 -7.74 -1.99
N LEU A 44 -19.14 -7.17 -3.20
CA LEU A 44 -20.38 -6.71 -3.84
C LEU A 44 -21.29 -7.87 -4.24
N VAL A 45 -20.72 -8.97 -4.75
CA VAL A 45 -21.49 -10.15 -5.16
C VAL A 45 -22.07 -10.87 -3.93
N THR A 46 -21.30 -11.02 -2.85
CA THR A 46 -21.80 -11.61 -1.61
C THR A 46 -22.79 -10.70 -0.88
N GLY A 47 -22.58 -9.39 -0.91
CA GLY A 47 -23.49 -8.41 -0.32
C GLY A 47 -24.84 -8.32 -1.04
N GLY A 48 -24.83 -8.37 -2.38
CA GLY A 48 -26.05 -8.39 -3.20
C GLY A 48 -26.89 -9.65 -2.98
N ALA A 49 -26.25 -10.82 -2.87
CA ALA A 49 -26.94 -12.08 -2.57
C ALA A 49 -27.59 -12.08 -1.17
N ALA A 50 -26.93 -11.49 -0.17
CA ALA A 50 -27.48 -11.37 1.19
C ALA A 50 -28.70 -10.44 1.25
N LEU A 51 -28.68 -9.33 0.49
CA LEU A 51 -29.82 -8.41 0.38
C LEU A 51 -31.03 -9.02 -0.32
N LEU A 52 -30.80 -9.81 -1.38
CA LEU A 52 -31.86 -10.56 -2.08
C LEU A 52 -32.50 -11.63 -1.18
N LEU A 53 -31.70 -12.37 -0.41
CA LEU A 53 -32.21 -13.37 0.53
C LEU A 53 -32.95 -12.74 1.72
N GLY A 54 -32.47 -11.59 2.21
CA GLY A 54 -33.14 -10.83 3.28
C GLY A 54 -34.49 -10.26 2.87
N SER A 55 -34.62 -9.80 1.62
CA SER A 55 -35.88 -9.25 1.09
C SER A 55 -36.93 -10.35 0.83
N ILE A 56 -36.52 -11.54 0.39
CA ILE A 56 -37.44 -12.70 0.28
C ILE A 56 -37.92 -13.16 1.67
N ALA A 57 -37.07 -13.12 2.69
CA ALA A 57 -37.42 -13.50 4.05
C ALA A 57 -38.40 -12.52 4.74
N LEU A 58 -38.44 -11.25 4.31
CA LEU A 58 -39.36 -10.23 4.82
C LEU A 58 -40.81 -10.47 4.41
N VAL A 59 -41.03 -11.10 3.26
CA VAL A 59 -42.38 -11.37 2.71
C VAL A 59 -43.02 -12.61 3.34
N ALA A 60 -42.24 -13.54 3.89
CA ALA A 60 -42.73 -14.77 4.51
C ALA A 60 -42.92 -14.60 6.04
N GLY A 61 -44.09 -14.13 6.45
CA GLY A 61 -44.37 -13.66 7.82
C GLY A 61 -44.28 -14.69 8.97
N ALA A 62 -44.17 -14.11 10.18
CA ALA A 62 -44.43 -14.58 11.56
C ALA A 62 -43.39 -15.41 12.37
N PRO A 63 -42.72 -16.50 11.94
CA PRO A 63 -41.55 -17.02 12.65
C PRO A 63 -40.26 -16.24 12.28
N ALA A 64 -40.41 -15.20 11.44
CA ALA A 64 -39.35 -14.36 10.90
C ALA A 64 -38.64 -13.48 11.96
N ARG A 65 -39.16 -13.34 13.19
CA ARG A 65 -38.52 -12.50 14.23
C ARG A 65 -37.16 -13.03 14.71
N ARG A 66 -36.98 -14.35 14.80
CA ARG A 66 -35.66 -14.96 15.13
C ARG A 66 -34.70 -14.89 13.94
N ARG A 67 -35.22 -14.98 12.71
CA ARG A 67 -34.44 -14.83 11.47
C ARG A 67 -34.01 -13.37 11.24
N PHE A 68 -34.84 -12.41 11.65
CA PHE A 68 -34.49 -10.98 11.66
C PHE A 68 -33.37 -10.67 12.65
N ALA A 69 -33.37 -11.29 13.83
CA ALA A 69 -32.29 -11.12 14.81
C ALA A 69 -30.96 -11.71 14.31
N ALA A 70 -30.99 -12.87 13.64
CA ALA A 70 -29.79 -13.45 13.01
C ALA A 70 -29.31 -12.62 11.81
N ALA A 71 -30.23 -12.12 10.98
CA ALA A 71 -29.90 -11.23 9.87
C ALA A 71 -29.34 -9.89 10.36
N LEU A 72 -29.87 -9.32 11.45
CA LEU A 72 -29.32 -8.13 12.12
C LEU A 72 -27.96 -8.40 12.77
N ALA A 73 -27.72 -9.59 13.33
CA ALA A 73 -26.41 -9.96 13.85
C ALA A 73 -25.37 -10.09 12.72
N VAL A 74 -25.74 -10.67 11.58
CA VAL A 74 -24.89 -10.71 10.38
C VAL A 74 -24.69 -9.30 9.81
N LEU A 75 -25.74 -8.47 9.76
CA LEU A 75 -25.63 -7.08 9.33
C LEU A 75 -24.77 -6.26 10.30
N ALA A 76 -24.78 -6.55 11.60
CA ALA A 76 -23.94 -5.92 12.60
C ALA A 76 -22.48 -6.39 12.51
N VAL A 77 -22.21 -7.63 12.07
CA VAL A 77 -20.85 -8.09 11.74
C VAL A 77 -20.35 -7.47 10.44
N VAL A 78 -21.22 -7.31 9.43
CA VAL A 78 -20.87 -6.69 8.14
C VAL A 78 -20.74 -5.16 8.26
N ALA A 79 -21.63 -4.49 8.99
CA ALA A 79 -21.57 -3.06 9.28
C ALA A 79 -20.52 -2.72 10.36
N GLY A 80 -20.31 -3.61 11.34
CA GLY A 80 -19.20 -3.54 12.30
C GLY A 80 -17.83 -3.74 11.63
N GLY A 81 -17.77 -4.48 10.52
CA GLY A 81 -16.62 -4.51 9.61
C GLY A 81 -16.30 -3.15 8.97
N GLY A 82 -17.27 -2.24 8.89
CA GLY A 82 -17.07 -0.86 8.45
C GLY A 82 -16.35 0.01 9.50
N VAL A 83 -16.52 -0.27 10.80
CA VAL A 83 -15.78 0.40 11.87
C VAL A 83 -14.39 -0.21 12.05
N ALA A 84 -14.23 -1.49 11.69
CA ALA A 84 -12.91 -2.10 11.55
C ALA A 84 -12.09 -1.47 10.40
N GLY A 85 -12.71 -0.89 9.37
CA GLY A 85 -11.97 -0.10 8.37
C GLY A 85 -11.23 1.10 8.97
N VAL A 86 -11.84 1.79 9.94
CA VAL A 86 -11.25 2.96 10.62
C VAL A 86 -10.31 2.55 11.77
N ALA A 87 -10.56 1.40 12.40
CA ALA A 87 -9.65 0.84 13.40
C ALA A 87 -8.44 0.13 12.79
N VAL A 88 -8.57 -0.46 11.60
CA VAL A 88 -7.46 -1.05 10.83
C VAL A 88 -6.58 0.04 10.25
N ASP A 89 -7.13 1.20 9.88
CA ASP A 89 -6.32 2.38 9.51
C ASP A 89 -5.47 2.90 10.71
N ARG A 90 -5.90 2.62 11.95
CA ARG A 90 -5.11 2.86 13.17
C ARG A 90 -4.17 1.71 13.55
N LEU A 91 -4.49 0.46 13.19
CA LEU A 91 -3.62 -0.71 13.40
C LEU A 91 -2.54 -0.86 12.32
N VAL A 92 -2.72 -0.19 11.17
CA VAL A 92 -1.73 0.03 10.10
C VAL A 92 -1.26 1.48 10.09
N ARG A 93 -1.38 2.20 11.21
CA ARG A 93 -0.26 3.08 11.53
C ARG A 93 0.85 2.11 11.93
N PRO A 94 1.97 2.06 11.18
CA PRO A 94 3.19 1.58 11.78
C PRO A 94 3.27 2.25 13.13
N ARG A 95 3.65 1.48 14.16
CA ARG A 95 4.06 2.06 15.41
C ARG A 95 5.26 2.94 15.05
N ASP A 96 4.98 4.17 14.65
CA ASP A 96 5.82 5.33 14.80
C ASP A 96 6.00 5.46 16.31
N ALA A 97 6.67 4.47 16.93
CA ALA A 97 7.42 4.70 18.14
C ALA A 97 8.16 5.99 17.82
N ALA A 98 7.83 7.05 18.54
CA ALA A 98 8.23 8.39 18.20
C ALA A 98 9.76 8.41 18.08
N VAL A 99 10.28 8.22 16.87
CA VAL A 99 11.70 8.31 16.59
C VAL A 99 12.02 9.74 16.90
N ASP A 100 12.82 9.92 17.95
CA ASP A 100 13.27 11.23 18.34
C ASP A 100 13.98 11.84 17.12
N PRO A 101 13.46 12.95 16.56
CA PRO A 101 14.08 13.59 15.40
C PRO A 101 15.55 13.96 15.66
N ALA A 102 15.99 14.09 16.92
CA ALA A 102 17.40 14.31 17.25
C ALA A 102 18.31 13.10 16.96
N THR A 103 17.74 11.90 16.87
CA THR A 103 18.45 10.65 16.54
C THR A 103 18.55 10.41 15.02
N LEU A 104 17.72 11.10 14.24
CA LEU A 104 17.71 11.02 12.78
C LEU A 104 18.64 12.11 12.23
N ARG A 105 19.80 11.70 11.70
CA ARG A 105 20.84 12.64 11.22
C ARG A 105 21.36 12.29 9.83
N PHE A 106 20.55 11.67 8.98
CA PHE A 106 20.97 11.45 7.59
C PHE A 106 21.03 12.78 6.83
N ARG A 107 22.06 12.96 6.01
CA ARG A 107 22.19 14.02 5.01
C ARG A 107 22.81 13.48 3.74
N PHE A 108 22.37 14.00 2.60
CA PHE A 108 23.10 13.83 1.35
C PHE A 108 24.48 14.48 1.46
N ASP A 109 25.52 13.77 1.04
CA ASP A 109 26.91 14.21 1.22
C ASP A 109 27.84 13.53 0.21
N PRO A 110 28.43 14.27 -0.76
CA PRO A 110 28.45 15.73 -0.84
C PRO A 110 27.14 16.33 -1.34
N VAL A 111 26.89 17.57 -0.93
CA VAL A 111 25.82 18.41 -1.49
C VAL A 111 26.37 19.08 -2.76
N LEU A 112 26.02 18.52 -3.92
CA LEU A 112 26.41 19.05 -5.23
C LEU A 112 25.23 19.80 -5.86
N GLU A 113 25.43 21.06 -6.26
CA GLU A 113 24.41 21.81 -7.01
C GLU A 113 24.20 21.24 -8.40
N THR A 114 25.27 20.75 -9.02
CA THR A 114 25.27 20.08 -10.32
C THR A 114 25.82 18.67 -10.16
N VAL A 115 25.04 17.67 -10.58
CA VAL A 115 25.44 16.26 -10.50
C VAL A 115 25.58 15.66 -11.90
N PRO A 116 26.57 14.78 -12.12
CA PRO A 116 26.62 13.98 -13.31
C PRO A 116 25.53 12.93 -13.35
N PHE A 117 25.33 12.34 -14.52
CA PHE A 117 24.59 11.08 -14.62
C PHE A 117 25.37 10.01 -13.86
N CYS A 118 24.90 9.69 -12.65
CA CYS A 118 25.55 8.82 -11.70
C CYS A 118 24.60 7.71 -11.23
N ARG A 119 25.16 6.58 -10.81
CA ARG A 119 24.39 5.44 -10.28
C ARG A 119 24.45 5.32 -8.76
N ASP A 120 25.44 5.94 -8.13
CA ASP A 120 25.67 5.81 -6.70
C ASP A 120 25.63 7.21 -6.07
N TYR A 121 24.67 7.43 -5.16
CA TYR A 121 24.52 8.70 -4.44
C TYR A 121 24.83 8.50 -2.95
N PRO A 122 25.94 9.09 -2.44
CA PRO A 122 26.33 8.93 -1.04
C PRO A 122 25.54 9.83 -0.08
N GLY A 123 25.55 9.43 1.19
CA GLY A 123 25.12 10.28 2.29
C GLY A 123 25.72 9.83 3.61
N THR A 124 25.70 10.72 4.60
CA THR A 124 26.26 10.48 5.93
C THR A 124 25.18 10.59 6.99
N GLY A 125 25.42 9.98 8.16
CA GLY A 125 24.48 10.04 9.28
C GLY A 125 24.14 8.70 9.90
N ARG A 126 23.13 8.72 10.79
CA ARG A 126 22.65 7.55 11.52
C ARG A 126 21.22 7.23 11.15
N ILE A 127 20.98 5.96 10.85
CA ILE A 127 19.66 5.34 10.68
C ILE A 127 19.40 4.49 11.93
N PRO A 128 18.29 4.71 12.66
CA PRO A 128 17.94 3.88 13.81
C PRO A 128 17.63 2.42 13.42
N ASP A 129 17.83 1.49 14.35
CA ASP A 129 17.49 0.08 14.13
C ASP A 129 15.98 -0.09 13.87
N GLY A 130 15.62 -1.03 13.00
CA GLY A 130 14.23 -1.24 12.56
C GLY A 130 13.74 -0.24 11.52
N TYR A 131 14.61 0.65 11.03
CA TYR A 131 14.31 1.57 9.95
C TYR A 131 15.23 1.38 8.75
N GLN A 132 14.74 1.81 7.60
CA GLN A 132 15.47 1.84 6.34
C GLN A 132 15.28 3.23 5.71
N LEU A 133 16.32 3.69 5.03
CA LEU A 133 16.25 4.92 4.25
C LEU A 133 15.98 4.57 2.80
N LEU A 134 14.97 5.22 2.21
CA LEU A 134 14.62 5.13 0.79
C LEU A 134 14.87 6.48 0.12
N MET A 135 15.36 6.47 -1.10
CA MET A 135 15.49 7.67 -1.93
C MET A 135 14.39 7.71 -2.97
N PHE A 136 13.80 8.89 -3.10
CA PHE A 136 12.87 9.20 -4.17
C PHE A 136 13.35 10.41 -4.94
N ASP A 137 12.99 10.51 -6.20
CA ASP A 137 13.24 11.69 -7.02
C ASP A 137 11.98 12.19 -7.72
N ARG A 138 12.00 13.47 -8.10
CA ARG A 138 10.97 14.11 -8.93
C ARG A 138 11.53 15.32 -9.66
N PRO A 139 11.10 15.61 -10.89
CA PRO A 139 11.39 16.88 -11.56
C PRO A 139 10.91 18.10 -10.74
N THR A 140 11.71 19.15 -10.62
CA THR A 140 11.29 20.37 -9.90
C THR A 140 10.29 21.22 -10.69
N ALA A 141 10.28 21.09 -12.03
CA ALA A 141 9.43 21.86 -12.93
C ALA A 141 7.94 21.58 -12.74
N ASP A 142 7.59 20.39 -12.23
CA ASP A 142 6.22 20.00 -11.92
C ASP A 142 6.13 19.43 -10.49
N PRO A 143 5.69 20.23 -9.49
CA PRO A 143 5.54 19.74 -8.13
C PRO A 143 4.38 18.75 -7.96
N ALA A 144 3.51 18.59 -8.96
CA ALA A 144 2.48 17.56 -9.00
C ALA A 144 2.94 16.28 -9.72
N ALA A 145 4.15 16.27 -10.27
CA ALA A 145 4.73 15.08 -10.88
C ALA A 145 4.85 13.95 -9.87
N ASP A 146 4.76 12.75 -10.40
CA ASP A 146 4.94 11.52 -9.66
C ASP A 146 6.35 11.41 -9.06
N LEU A 147 6.45 10.76 -7.90
CA LEU A 147 7.74 10.43 -7.28
C LEU A 147 8.19 9.05 -7.73
N TRP A 148 9.45 8.98 -8.12
CA TRP A 148 10.14 7.75 -8.47
C TRP A 148 10.89 7.23 -7.26
N LEU A 149 10.93 5.91 -7.07
CA LEU A 149 11.72 5.27 -6.01
C LEU A 149 13.02 4.77 -6.64
N ASP A 150 14.14 5.38 -6.29
CA ASP A 150 15.47 4.91 -6.71
C ASP A 150 15.89 3.64 -5.96
N GLY A 151 15.55 3.55 -4.68
CA GLY A 151 15.81 2.38 -3.86
C GLY A 151 16.27 2.67 -2.43
N PRO A 152 16.68 1.64 -1.68
CA PRO A 152 17.16 1.77 -0.32
C PRO A 152 18.63 2.19 -0.24
N ALA A 153 19.00 2.86 0.85
CA ALA A 153 20.39 3.10 1.19
C ALA A 153 21.06 1.83 1.73
N GLU A 154 22.26 1.55 1.27
CA GLU A 154 23.14 0.51 1.78
C GLU A 154 24.19 1.10 2.71
N ARG A 155 24.50 0.39 3.80
CA ARG A 155 25.56 0.79 4.72
C ARG A 155 26.94 0.49 4.12
N THR A 156 27.86 1.43 4.26
CA THR A 156 29.27 1.30 3.86
C THR A 156 30.19 1.70 5.01
N ASP A 157 31.49 1.49 4.86
CA ASP A 157 32.50 1.94 5.84
C ASP A 157 32.55 3.47 5.99
N ARG A 158 32.07 4.22 4.99
CA ARG A 158 32.12 5.70 4.94
C ARG A 158 30.78 6.37 5.20
N GLY A 159 29.71 5.61 5.39
CA GLY A 159 28.35 6.14 5.56
C GLY A 159 27.31 5.28 4.87
N TRP A 160 26.46 5.91 4.07
CA TRP A 160 25.35 5.29 3.36
C TRP A 160 25.46 5.59 1.87
N VAL A 161 24.97 4.69 1.03
CA VAL A 161 24.94 4.90 -0.43
C VAL A 161 23.63 4.37 -1.00
N PHE A 162 22.96 5.19 -1.81
CA PHE A 162 21.91 4.71 -2.70
C PHE A 162 22.56 4.22 -3.98
N ARG A 163 22.31 2.97 -4.37
CA ARG A 163 22.87 2.37 -5.58
C ARG A 163 21.84 2.26 -6.68
N ASN A 164 22.32 2.22 -7.93
CA ASN A 164 21.50 2.13 -9.13
C ASN A 164 20.45 3.25 -9.23
N VAL A 165 20.80 4.43 -8.72
CA VAL A 165 20.02 5.66 -8.81
C VAL A 165 19.85 6.03 -10.27
N GLN A 166 18.64 6.45 -10.65
CA GLN A 166 18.33 6.87 -12.01
C GLN A 166 17.76 8.29 -12.01
N LEU A 167 18.66 9.28 -11.97
CA LEU A 167 18.28 10.68 -12.10
C LEU A 167 18.10 11.03 -13.58
N GLY A 168 16.87 10.82 -14.08
CA GLY A 168 16.54 11.01 -15.49
C GLY A 168 17.05 9.90 -16.40
N ASP A 169 17.07 10.19 -17.70
CA ASP A 169 17.51 9.28 -18.76
C ASP A 169 19.02 9.38 -19.03
N GLU A 170 19.62 8.23 -19.37
CA GLU A 170 21.02 8.15 -19.76
C GLU A 170 21.26 8.89 -21.09
N PRO A 171 22.28 9.77 -21.18
CA PRO A 171 22.66 10.41 -22.44
C PRO A 171 23.06 9.40 -23.51
N THR A 172 22.65 9.65 -24.75
CA THR A 172 22.90 8.76 -25.90
C THR A 172 23.76 9.44 -26.94
N PRO A 173 24.44 8.72 -27.85
CA PRO A 173 25.20 9.36 -28.94
C PRO A 173 24.35 10.27 -29.83
N ALA A 174 23.05 10.00 -29.97
CA ALA A 174 22.12 10.81 -30.75
C ALA A 174 21.60 12.05 -29.98
N ASP A 175 21.72 12.03 -28.66
CA ASP A 175 21.25 13.07 -27.75
C ASP A 175 22.21 13.15 -26.55
N PRO A 176 23.41 13.72 -26.76
CA PRO A 176 24.48 13.73 -25.77
C PRO A 176 24.19 14.72 -24.64
N ASP A 177 23.27 15.67 -24.84
CA ASP A 177 22.86 16.68 -23.86
C ASP A 177 21.53 16.32 -23.17
N ARG A 178 21.09 15.07 -23.30
CA ARG A 178 19.87 14.59 -22.65
C ARG A 178 19.89 14.92 -21.16
N ASN A 179 18.84 15.57 -20.69
CA ASN A 179 18.66 16.04 -19.31
C ASN A 179 19.64 17.10 -18.81
N ARG A 180 20.50 17.68 -19.67
CA ARG A 180 21.34 18.82 -19.26
C ARG A 180 20.47 19.97 -18.77
N GLY A 181 20.72 20.44 -17.55
CA GLY A 181 19.96 21.52 -16.93
C GLY A 181 18.61 21.08 -16.34
N LEU A 182 18.24 19.80 -16.44
CA LEU A 182 17.07 19.27 -15.76
C LEU A 182 17.29 19.38 -14.25
N GLN A 183 16.33 19.98 -13.56
CA GLN A 183 16.36 20.09 -12.12
C GLN A 183 15.51 19.00 -11.48
N VAL A 184 16.08 18.33 -10.50
CA VAL A 184 15.48 17.20 -9.79
C VAL A 184 15.54 17.46 -8.28
N GLU A 185 14.48 17.11 -7.57
CA GLU A 185 14.41 17.11 -6.11
C GLU A 185 14.53 15.66 -5.61
N LEU A 186 15.56 15.39 -4.82
CA LEU A 186 15.84 14.11 -4.18
C LEU A 186 15.29 14.14 -2.75
N PHE A 187 14.58 13.09 -2.36
CA PHE A 187 13.96 12.94 -1.06
C PHE A 187 14.48 11.69 -0.38
N ALA A 188 15.21 11.86 0.71
CA ALA A 188 15.53 10.76 1.60
C ALA A 188 14.40 10.58 2.62
N ARG A 189 13.78 9.40 2.66
CA ARG A 189 12.67 9.06 3.57
C ARG A 189 13.06 7.93 4.48
N LEU A 190 12.92 8.16 5.78
CA LEU A 190 13.06 7.10 6.78
C LEU A 190 11.72 6.38 6.93
N VAL A 191 11.71 5.10 6.61
CA VAL A 191 10.55 4.21 6.73
C VAL A 191 10.88 3.04 7.65
N ALA A 192 9.86 2.41 8.23
CA ALA A 192 10.07 1.15 8.95
C ALA A 192 10.64 0.08 7.99
N ALA A 193 11.52 -0.78 8.50
CA ALA A 193 12.20 -1.79 7.69
C ALA A 193 11.19 -2.70 6.94
N GLU A 194 10.10 -3.09 7.60
CA GLU A 194 9.04 -3.91 6.99
C GLU A 194 8.34 -3.17 5.85
N THR A 195 8.22 -1.85 5.94
CA THR A 195 7.70 -1.03 4.84
C THR A 195 8.68 -1.03 3.68
N ALA A 196 9.99 -0.84 3.94
CA ALA A 196 11.00 -0.92 2.89
C ALA A 196 11.09 -2.30 2.25
N GLU A 197 10.93 -3.40 3.00
CA GLU A 197 10.88 -4.76 2.45
C GLU A 197 9.70 -4.97 1.50
N VAL A 198 8.59 -4.25 1.71
CA VAL A 198 7.45 -4.28 0.77
C VAL A 198 7.75 -3.41 -0.45
N LEU A 199 8.39 -2.26 -0.24
CA LEU A 199 8.65 -1.26 -1.29
C LEU A 199 9.84 -1.61 -2.21
N THR A 200 10.87 -2.28 -1.71
CA THR A 200 12.17 -2.49 -2.41
C THR A 200 12.15 -3.61 -3.46
N PRO A 201 11.66 -4.84 -3.17
CA PRO A 201 11.68 -5.95 -4.13
C PRO A 201 10.65 -5.77 -5.25
N ARG A 202 9.64 -4.96 -4.96
CA ARG A 202 8.72 -4.51 -5.97
C ARG A 202 9.45 -3.38 -6.68
N SER A 203 9.95 -3.63 -7.88
CA SER A 203 10.30 -2.61 -8.88
C SER A 203 9.12 -1.69 -9.24
N ASN A 204 8.08 -1.69 -8.39
CA ASN A 204 6.73 -1.90 -8.79
C ASN A 204 5.70 -1.51 -7.65
N ILE A 205 5.61 -0.24 -7.18
CA ILE A 205 4.46 0.26 -6.34
C ILE A 205 3.79 1.59 -6.80
N THR A 206 2.44 1.61 -6.87
CA THR A 206 1.58 2.64 -7.47
C THR A 206 0.60 3.09 -6.41
N VAL A 207 0.21 4.36 -6.49
CA VAL A 207 -1.21 4.70 -6.48
C VAL A 207 -1.49 5.48 -7.76
N VAL A 208 -1.83 4.74 -8.82
CA VAL A 208 -2.48 5.08 -10.12
C VAL A 208 -1.75 4.40 -11.29
N ASN A 209 -2.53 3.60 -12.03
CA ASN A 209 -2.15 2.80 -13.21
C ASN A 209 -1.45 3.64 -14.29
N ASP A 210 -0.16 3.38 -14.52
CA ASP A 210 0.53 3.76 -15.76
C ASP A 210 0.56 2.52 -16.69
N PRO A 211 0.11 2.62 -17.96
CA PRO A 211 0.18 1.53 -18.94
C PRO A 211 1.61 1.06 -19.28
N GLY A 212 2.65 1.80 -18.87
CA GLY A 212 4.06 1.41 -19.07
C GLY A 212 4.61 0.36 -18.11
N GLY A 213 3.85 -0.08 -17.09
CA GLY A 213 4.31 -1.09 -16.12
C GLY A 213 5.38 -0.63 -15.14
N GLN A 214 5.72 0.67 -15.16
CA GLN A 214 6.57 1.34 -14.18
C GLN A 214 5.70 1.84 -13.03
N TRP A 215 6.26 1.90 -11.84
CA TRP A 215 5.47 2.22 -10.67
C TRP A 215 5.98 3.43 -9.91
N LYS A 216 5.02 4.26 -9.51
CA LYS A 216 5.21 5.62 -9.07
C LYS A 216 4.39 5.89 -7.81
N VAL A 217 4.97 6.58 -6.83
CA VAL A 217 4.28 6.86 -5.56
C VAL A 217 3.76 8.30 -5.57
N ARG A 218 2.48 8.50 -5.21
CA ARG A 218 1.90 9.86 -5.12
C ARG A 218 2.18 10.58 -3.81
N ALA A 219 2.57 9.86 -2.77
CA ALA A 219 2.86 10.42 -1.46
C ALA A 219 4.10 9.73 -0.85
N LEU A 220 5.04 10.53 -0.33
CA LEU A 220 6.26 10.01 0.29
C LEU A 220 5.93 9.25 1.58
N PRO A 221 6.27 7.96 1.69
CA PRO A 221 6.09 7.22 2.93
C PRO A 221 7.05 7.70 4.01
N GLY A 222 6.75 7.33 5.25
CA GLY A 222 7.62 7.56 6.40
C GLY A 222 7.89 9.03 6.70
N ARG A 223 9.03 9.31 7.34
CA ARG A 223 9.44 10.66 7.77
C ARG A 223 10.51 11.21 6.84
N ARG A 224 10.53 12.54 6.66
CA ARG A 224 11.61 13.20 5.92
C ARG A 224 12.91 13.07 6.70
N ALA A 225 13.91 12.48 6.06
CA ALA A 225 15.28 12.46 6.56
C ALA A 225 16.06 13.65 6.00
N ASP A 226 16.03 13.82 4.68
CA ASP A 226 16.66 14.95 4.00
C ASP A 226 15.96 15.25 2.67
N THR A 227 16.23 16.42 2.10
CA THR A 227 15.79 16.80 0.75
C THR A 227 16.85 17.66 0.09
N LEU A 228 17.20 17.30 -1.14
CA LEU A 228 18.23 17.98 -1.91
C LEU A 228 17.71 18.34 -3.29
N ARG A 229 18.06 19.51 -3.79
CA ARG A 229 17.80 19.89 -5.19
C ARG A 229 19.10 19.88 -5.95
N VAL A 230 19.09 19.23 -7.10
CA VAL A 230 20.26 19.11 -7.98
C VAL A 230 19.87 19.48 -9.40
N THR A 231 20.85 19.97 -10.15
CA THR A 231 20.76 20.14 -11.60
C THR A 231 21.58 19.04 -12.26
N LEU A 232 21.01 18.33 -13.21
CA LEU A 232 21.74 17.30 -13.94
C LEU A 232 22.66 17.95 -14.97
N ASN A 233 23.91 17.49 -15.04
CA ASN A 233 24.75 17.70 -16.20
C ASN A 233 24.68 16.47 -17.13
N ALA A 234 25.21 16.61 -18.35
CA ALA A 234 25.18 15.53 -19.34
C ALA A 234 26.37 14.56 -19.22
N ASP A 235 27.32 14.85 -18.33
CA ASP A 235 28.52 14.05 -18.18
C ASP A 235 28.20 12.82 -17.34
N ARG A 236 28.81 11.68 -17.69
CA ARG A 236 28.74 10.45 -16.89
C ARG A 236 29.82 10.52 -15.81
N GLY A 237 29.47 10.19 -14.57
CA GLY A 237 30.43 10.27 -13.48
C GLY A 237 29.89 9.75 -12.15
N ALA A 238 30.73 9.78 -11.12
CA ALA A 238 30.29 9.50 -9.76
C ALA A 238 29.64 10.75 -9.14
N CYS A 239 28.62 10.56 -8.30
CA CYS A 239 28.07 11.65 -7.48
C CYS A 239 28.92 11.99 -6.26
N ALA A 240 30.09 11.35 -6.11
CA ALA A 240 31.08 11.63 -5.09
C ALA A 240 32.42 11.98 -5.76
N PRO A 241 33.23 12.89 -5.19
CA PRO A 241 34.65 12.95 -5.53
C PRO A 241 35.31 11.61 -5.14
N GLY A 242 36.03 11.01 -6.08
CA GLY A 242 36.80 9.78 -5.87
C GLY A 242 37.95 9.93 -4.89
#